data_AF-A0A522PGC0-F1
#
_entry.id   AF-A0A522PGC0-F1
#
_cell.length_a   1.000
_cell.length_b   1.000
_cell.length_c   1.000
_cell.angle_alpha   90.00
_cell.angle_beta   90.00
_cell.angle_gamma   90.00
#
_symmetry.space_group_name_H-M   'P 1'
#
loop_
_entity.id
_entity.type
_entity.pdbx_description
1 polymer ?
#
loop_
_entity_poly.entity_id
_entity_poly.type
_entity_poly.pdbx_seq_one_letter_code
_entity_poly.pdbx_strand_id
1 'polypeptide(L)'
;MKSTIDTKTAPPDSKAISFQSHSRRQFLKSSVVLTGVLATGSLLATLAPSRVWALEARILDKGQSEALLSMAKRLYPHKGLPDAVYALLVKDMDVACGEAATHKLVIDGVARLNSEAGGNWVGASPERQLAVLDKMSAEPFFQKVRGQCITSLYDNQMAFKYFGYEGEVWSKGGYIHRGFDDLTWLPNPPEAASPTVKKI
;
A
#
# COMPACT_ATOMS: atom_id res chain seq x y z
N MET A 1 41.74 -14.24 -52.67
CA MET A 1 40.99 -13.25 -51.85
C MET A 1 41.83 -12.84 -50.65
N LYS A 2 42.56 -11.73 -50.74
CA LYS A 2 43.16 -11.05 -49.59
C LYS A 2 42.65 -9.62 -49.64
N SER A 3 41.84 -9.25 -48.64
CA SER A 3 41.22 -7.94 -48.52
C SER A 3 42.21 -6.96 -47.91
N THR A 4 42.48 -5.88 -48.65
CA THR A 4 43.05 -4.63 -48.17
C THR A 4 42.13 -4.03 -47.09
N ILE A 5 42.70 -3.47 -46.03
CA ILE A 5 41.96 -2.79 -44.96
C ILE A 5 42.20 -1.29 -45.14
N ASP A 6 41.17 -0.58 -45.60
CA ASP A 6 41.17 0.88 -45.74
C ASP A 6 41.03 1.54 -44.35
N THR A 7 41.94 2.48 -44.08
CA THR A 7 41.88 3.41 -42.95
C THR A 7 40.83 4.48 -43.21
N LYS A 8 39.83 4.64 -42.32
CA LYS A 8 38.93 5.79 -42.32
C LYS A 8 38.55 6.23 -40.90
N THR A 9 39.20 7.32 -40.48
CA THR A 9 38.75 8.44 -39.62
C THR A 9 37.86 8.18 -38.39
N ALA A 10 38.40 8.54 -37.22
CA ALA A 10 37.69 8.66 -35.95
C ALA A 10 36.82 9.93 -35.88
N PRO A 11 35.59 9.89 -35.33
CA PRO A 11 34.81 11.07 -34.96
C PRO A 11 35.14 11.55 -33.53
N PRO A 12 34.97 12.86 -33.22
CA PRO A 12 35.36 13.43 -31.94
C PRO A 12 34.32 13.22 -30.82
N ASP A 13 34.85 13.01 -29.61
CA ASP A 13 34.29 13.28 -28.28
C ASP A 13 32.81 12.94 -28.02
N SER A 14 32.55 11.66 -27.72
CA SER A 14 31.37 11.26 -26.97
C SER A 14 31.50 11.71 -25.51
N LYS A 15 30.79 12.77 -25.10
CA LYS A 15 30.58 13.08 -23.69
C LYS A 15 29.92 11.88 -23.01
N ALA A 16 30.66 11.24 -22.11
CA ALA A 16 30.14 10.16 -21.27
C ALA A 16 28.92 10.66 -20.48
N ILE A 17 27.77 10.00 -20.68
CA ILE A 17 26.61 10.16 -19.80
C ILE A 17 27.00 9.54 -18.46
N SER A 18 27.25 10.40 -17.48
CA SER A 18 27.42 10.02 -16.08
C SER A 18 26.10 9.46 -15.57
N PHE A 19 25.99 8.13 -15.50
CA PHE A 19 24.97 7.49 -14.68
C PHE A 19 25.39 7.68 -13.22
N GLN A 20 24.63 8.50 -12.48
CA GLN A 20 24.81 8.58 -11.04
C GLN A 20 24.49 7.21 -10.42
N SER A 21 25.55 6.48 -10.08
CA SER A 21 25.49 5.26 -9.27
C SER A 21 24.99 5.63 -7.88
N HIS A 22 23.70 5.44 -7.64
CA HIS A 22 23.14 5.51 -6.29
C HIS A 22 23.70 4.34 -5.49
N SER A 23 24.51 4.61 -4.46
CA SER A 23 25.11 3.53 -3.69
C SER A 23 24.02 2.76 -2.94
N ARG A 24 24.13 1.43 -2.91
CA ARG A 24 23.30 0.53 -2.08
C ARG A 24 23.21 0.98 -0.62
N ARG A 25 24.24 1.69 -0.13
CA ARG A 25 24.31 2.27 1.22
C ARG A 25 23.38 3.47 1.41
N GLN A 26 23.08 4.22 0.36
CA GLN A 26 22.12 5.33 0.40
C GLN A 26 20.68 4.81 0.42
N PHE A 27 20.41 3.73 -0.33
CA PHE A 27 19.14 2.99 -0.28
C PHE A 27 18.89 2.36 1.11
N LEU A 28 19.93 1.84 1.77
CA LEU A 28 19.85 1.34 3.14
C LEU A 28 19.64 2.45 4.18
N LYS A 29 20.20 3.65 3.96
CA LYS A 29 19.90 4.82 4.83
C LYS A 29 18.44 5.26 4.69
N SER A 30 17.86 5.19 3.49
CA SER A 30 16.43 5.45 3.27
C SER A 30 15.52 4.37 3.89
N SER A 31 15.98 3.11 3.94
CA SER A 31 15.23 1.99 4.51
C SER A 31 15.22 1.98 6.05
N VAL A 32 16.28 2.47 6.69
CA VAL A 32 16.38 2.49 8.16
C VAL A 32 15.48 3.55 8.80
N VAL A 33 15.23 4.68 8.13
CA VAL A 33 14.36 5.74 8.68
C VAL A 33 12.88 5.29 8.74
N LEU A 34 12.44 4.38 7.88
CA LEU A 34 11.04 3.93 7.88
C LEU A 34 10.74 2.90 8.99
N THR A 35 11.76 2.26 9.57
CA THR A 35 11.55 1.26 10.63
C THR A 35 11.46 1.91 12.02
N GLY A 36 11.90 3.16 12.18
CA GLY A 36 12.00 3.84 13.48
C GLY A 36 10.75 4.60 13.95
N VAL A 37 9.76 4.86 13.08
CA VAL A 37 8.56 5.66 13.45
C VAL A 37 7.41 4.81 13.98
N LEU A 38 7.47 3.49 13.79
CA LEU A 38 6.50 2.54 14.37
C LEU A 38 7.03 1.90 15.67
N ALA A 39 7.89 2.61 16.39
CA ALA A 39 8.02 2.37 17.82
C ALA A 39 6.65 2.64 18.46
N THR A 40 6.02 1.58 18.96
CA THR A 40 4.94 1.64 19.93
C THR A 40 5.28 2.69 21.00
N GLY A 41 4.65 3.86 20.94
CA GLY A 41 4.86 4.92 21.94
C GLY A 41 5.07 6.35 21.43
N SER A 42 4.99 6.62 20.12
CA SER A 42 4.93 8.01 19.66
C SER A 42 3.68 8.71 20.23
N LEU A 43 3.86 9.81 20.98
CA LEU A 43 2.80 10.71 21.47
C LEU A 43 1.83 11.19 20.36
N LEU A 44 2.18 10.98 19.08
CA LEU A 44 1.34 11.21 17.92
C LEU A 44 0.20 10.19 17.75
N ALA A 45 0.35 8.97 18.28
CA ALA A 45 -0.72 7.98 18.29
C ALA A 45 -1.88 8.35 19.24
N THR A 46 -1.62 9.23 20.22
CA THR A 46 -2.59 9.72 21.20
C THR A 46 -3.16 11.10 20.90
N LEU A 47 -2.65 11.81 19.88
CA LEU A 47 -2.95 13.25 19.68
C LEU A 47 -3.64 13.65 18.37
N ALA A 48 -4.09 12.71 17.52
CA ALA A 48 -4.94 13.13 16.40
C ALA A 48 -5.92 12.04 15.95
N PRO A 49 -7.22 12.19 16.26
CA PRO A 49 -8.24 11.50 15.50
C PRO A 49 -8.21 12.02 14.05
N SER A 50 -7.97 11.11 13.11
CA SER A 50 -8.53 11.09 11.76
C SER A 50 -7.89 11.83 10.58
N ARG A 51 -6.89 12.74 10.67
CA ARG A 51 -6.45 13.50 9.46
C ARG A 51 -4.96 13.75 9.22
N VAL A 52 -4.05 13.26 10.07
CA VAL A 52 -2.60 13.51 9.88
C VAL A 52 -2.07 12.88 8.59
N TRP A 53 -2.62 11.74 8.17
CA TRP A 53 -2.23 11.05 6.94
C TRP A 53 -2.51 11.85 5.66
N ALA A 54 -3.58 12.65 5.61
CA ALA A 54 -3.89 13.47 4.43
C ALA A 54 -2.88 14.62 4.22
N LEU A 55 -2.11 14.97 5.27
CA LEU A 55 -1.03 15.96 5.20
C LEU A 55 0.30 15.36 4.71
N GLU A 56 0.40 14.02 4.63
CA GLU A 56 1.61 13.33 4.17
C GLU A 56 1.61 13.05 2.66
N ALA A 57 0.44 13.14 2.00
CA ALA A 57 0.33 13.03 0.55
C ALA A 57 1.09 14.18 -0.13
N ARG A 58 1.84 13.86 -1.19
CA ARG A 58 2.70 14.81 -1.90
C ARG A 58 2.11 15.26 -3.23
N ILE A 59 1.34 14.40 -3.88
CA ILE A 59 0.78 14.61 -5.22
C ILE A 59 -0.72 14.85 -5.12
N LEU A 60 -1.42 13.99 -4.38
CA LEU A 60 -2.84 14.09 -4.15
C LEU A 60 -3.13 15.22 -3.15
N ASP A 61 -4.16 16.01 -3.47
CA ASP A 61 -4.66 16.98 -2.51
C ASP A 61 -5.44 16.30 -1.37
N LYS A 62 -5.81 17.10 -0.37
CA LYS A 62 -6.56 16.62 0.79
C LYS A 62 -7.92 16.02 0.42
N GLY A 63 -8.66 16.65 -0.50
CA GLY A 63 -9.99 16.19 -0.89
C GLY A 63 -9.94 14.86 -1.65
N GLN A 64 -8.95 14.69 -2.51
CA GLN A 64 -8.66 13.45 -3.23
C GLN A 64 -8.27 12.33 -2.25
N SER A 65 -7.40 12.65 -1.31
CA SER A 65 -6.98 11.74 -0.24
C SER A 65 -8.15 11.28 0.62
N GLU A 66 -9.02 12.21 1.05
CA GLU A 66 -10.23 11.92 1.81
C GLU A 66 -11.25 11.08 1.01
N ALA A 67 -11.40 11.36 -0.28
CA ALA A 67 -12.28 10.58 -1.15
C ALA A 67 -11.81 9.13 -1.30
N LEU A 68 -10.50 8.91 -1.54
CA LEU A 68 -9.92 7.57 -1.64
C LEU A 68 -10.04 6.78 -0.33
N LEU A 69 -9.77 7.41 0.82
CA LEU A 69 -9.94 6.75 2.11
C LEU A 69 -11.40 6.37 2.36
N SER A 70 -12.35 7.29 2.08
CA SER A 70 -13.78 7.02 2.21
C SER A 70 -14.22 5.88 1.29
N MET A 71 -13.75 5.86 0.04
CA MET A 71 -14.00 4.77 -0.90
C MET A 71 -13.46 3.44 -0.38
N ALA A 72 -12.23 3.40 0.14
CA ALA A 72 -11.62 2.20 0.69
C ALA A 72 -12.44 1.57 1.81
N LYS A 73 -12.92 2.40 2.75
CA LYS A 73 -13.76 1.97 3.87
C LYS A 73 -15.10 1.39 3.39
N ARG A 74 -15.61 1.87 2.26
CA ARG A 74 -16.88 1.37 1.69
C ARG A 74 -16.70 0.06 0.93
N LEU A 75 -15.56 -0.11 0.25
CA LEU A 75 -15.18 -1.33 -0.48
C LEU A 75 -14.81 -2.49 0.45
N TYR A 76 -14.05 -2.20 1.51
CA TYR A 76 -13.57 -3.19 2.48
C TYR A 76 -13.92 -2.74 3.89
N PRO A 77 -15.20 -2.82 4.30
CA PRO A 77 -15.64 -2.35 5.60
C PRO A 77 -15.18 -3.30 6.71
N HIS A 78 -14.36 -2.79 7.64
CA HIS A 78 -13.91 -3.53 8.82
C HIS A 78 -14.35 -2.81 10.10
N LYS A 79 -15.03 -3.54 11.00
CA LYS A 79 -15.53 -2.98 12.26
C LYS A 79 -14.39 -2.80 13.27
N GLY A 80 -13.87 -1.58 13.39
CA GLY A 80 -12.86 -1.25 14.39
C GLY A 80 -11.42 -1.29 13.87
N LEU A 81 -11.22 -1.50 12.58
CA LEU A 81 -9.92 -1.29 11.94
C LEU A 81 -9.61 0.22 11.92
N PRO A 82 -8.44 0.67 12.42
CA PRO A 82 -8.12 2.09 12.45
C PRO A 82 -8.01 2.71 11.06
N ASP A 83 -8.42 3.98 10.94
CA ASP A 83 -8.27 4.76 9.69
C ASP A 83 -6.80 4.85 9.23
N ALA A 84 -5.84 4.71 10.14
CA ALA A 84 -4.41 4.64 9.81
C ALA A 84 -4.06 3.46 8.87
N VAL A 85 -4.80 2.36 8.92
CA VAL A 85 -4.61 1.24 7.98
C VAL A 85 -5.14 1.62 6.59
N TYR A 86 -6.29 2.28 6.52
CA TYR A 86 -6.84 2.80 5.26
C TYR A 86 -6.01 3.94 4.66
N ALA A 87 -5.32 4.71 5.49
CA ALA A 87 -4.39 5.74 5.04
C ALA A 87 -3.19 5.18 4.25
N LEU A 88 -2.81 3.90 4.47
CA LEU A 88 -1.76 3.25 3.66
C LEU A 88 -2.17 3.16 2.19
N LEU A 89 -3.45 2.92 1.89
CA LEU A 89 -3.95 2.97 0.51
C LEU A 89 -3.73 4.36 -0.10
N VAL A 90 -4.07 5.41 0.64
CA VAL A 90 -3.93 6.78 0.14
C VAL A 90 -2.47 7.08 -0.17
N LYS A 91 -1.55 6.69 0.71
CA LYS A 91 -0.12 6.82 0.50
C LYS A 91 0.36 6.06 -0.74
N ASP A 92 -0.05 4.81 -0.92
CA ASP A 92 0.38 4.02 -2.08
C ASP A 92 -0.20 4.55 -3.40
N MET A 93 -1.44 5.04 -3.37
CA MET A 93 -2.06 5.72 -4.50
C MET A 93 -1.40 7.06 -4.80
N ASP A 94 -1.01 7.83 -3.79
CA ASP A 94 -0.25 9.07 -3.94
C ASP A 94 1.08 8.81 -4.66
N VAL A 95 1.82 7.79 -4.24
CA VAL A 95 3.06 7.36 -4.94
C VAL A 95 2.76 6.93 -6.37
N ALA A 96 1.69 6.14 -6.59
CA ALA A 96 1.31 5.69 -7.93
C ALA A 96 0.89 6.85 -8.86
N CYS A 97 0.37 7.95 -8.31
CA CYS A 97 0.08 9.19 -9.03
C CYS A 97 1.34 9.96 -9.45
N GLY A 98 2.55 9.49 -9.11
CA GLY A 98 3.76 9.95 -9.79
C GLY A 98 3.73 9.68 -11.30
N GLU A 99 2.99 8.66 -11.73
CA GLU A 99 2.74 8.37 -13.14
C GLU A 99 1.54 9.16 -13.68
N ALA A 100 1.74 9.91 -14.77
CA ALA A 100 0.73 10.83 -15.32
C ALA A 100 -0.61 10.14 -15.65
N ALA A 101 -0.57 8.92 -16.19
CA ALA A 101 -1.77 8.16 -16.52
C ALA A 101 -2.58 7.77 -15.27
N THR A 102 -1.90 7.33 -14.21
CA THR A 102 -2.55 7.00 -12.92
C THR A 102 -3.08 8.26 -12.27
N HIS A 103 -2.32 9.35 -12.28
CA HIS A 103 -2.75 10.63 -11.72
C HIS A 103 -4.05 11.12 -12.36
N LYS A 104 -4.11 11.12 -13.69
CA LYS A 104 -5.31 11.48 -14.43
C LYS A 104 -6.48 10.56 -14.09
N LEU A 105 -6.26 9.24 -14.06
CA LEU A 105 -7.28 8.27 -13.70
C LEU A 105 -7.87 8.54 -12.31
N VAL A 106 -7.03 8.88 -11.33
CA VAL A 106 -7.46 9.16 -9.96
C VAL A 106 -8.21 10.49 -9.87
N ILE A 107 -7.71 11.57 -10.48
CA ILE A 107 -8.40 12.87 -10.47
C ILE A 107 -9.79 12.74 -11.11
N ASP A 108 -9.86 12.15 -12.30
CA ASP A 108 -11.13 11.99 -13.02
C ASP A 108 -12.11 11.11 -12.24
N GLY A 109 -11.61 10.04 -11.62
CA GLY A 109 -12.40 9.14 -10.77
C GLY A 109 -12.95 9.82 -9.53
N VAL A 110 -12.13 10.59 -8.83
CA VAL A 110 -12.57 11.38 -7.65
C VAL A 110 -13.57 12.46 -8.05
N ALA A 111 -13.36 13.14 -9.18
CA ALA A 111 -14.33 14.11 -9.70
C ALA A 111 -15.69 13.44 -10.00
N ARG A 112 -15.67 12.24 -10.58
CA ARG A 112 -16.87 11.44 -10.81
C ARG A 112 -17.57 11.02 -9.52
N LEU A 113 -16.82 10.53 -8.52
CA LEU A 113 -17.36 10.21 -7.19
C LEU A 113 -18.12 11.42 -6.61
N ASN A 114 -17.51 12.61 -6.65
CA ASN A 114 -18.15 13.83 -6.16
C ASN A 114 -19.41 14.17 -6.96
N SER A 115 -19.33 14.20 -8.28
CA SER A 115 -20.48 14.51 -9.15
C SER A 115 -21.65 13.56 -8.90
N GLU A 116 -21.40 12.25 -8.93
CA GLU A 116 -22.42 11.22 -8.73
C GLU A 116 -22.96 11.22 -7.29
N ALA A 117 -22.21 11.73 -6.32
CA ALA A 117 -22.67 11.88 -4.94
C ALA A 117 -23.45 13.18 -4.67
N GLY A 118 -23.65 14.05 -5.66
CA GLY A 118 -24.31 15.35 -5.48
C GLY A 118 -23.36 16.47 -5.07
N GLY A 119 -22.09 16.37 -5.47
CA GLY A 119 -21.05 17.38 -5.28
C GLY A 119 -20.09 17.12 -4.11
N ASN A 120 -20.47 16.25 -3.16
CA ASN A 120 -19.64 15.92 -2.01
C ASN A 120 -19.70 14.42 -1.69
N TRP A 121 -18.74 13.66 -2.21
CA TRP A 121 -18.63 12.22 -2.00
C TRP A 121 -18.46 11.86 -0.52
N VAL A 122 -17.54 12.52 0.17
CA VAL A 122 -17.19 12.19 1.57
C VAL A 122 -18.35 12.45 2.52
N GLY A 123 -19.14 13.50 2.25
CA GLY A 123 -20.32 13.86 3.03
C GLY A 123 -21.61 13.13 2.64
N ALA A 124 -21.60 12.32 1.58
CA ALA A 124 -22.77 11.57 1.16
C ALA A 124 -23.14 10.45 2.14
N SER A 125 -24.42 10.08 2.17
CA SER A 125 -24.87 8.97 3.03
C SER A 125 -24.22 7.65 2.61
N PRO A 126 -24.05 6.67 3.53
CA PRO A 126 -23.48 5.37 3.19
C PRO A 126 -24.21 4.65 2.04
N GLU A 127 -25.53 4.80 1.96
CA GLU A 127 -26.37 4.22 0.90
C GLU A 127 -26.09 4.90 -0.44
N ARG A 128 -25.94 6.22 -0.45
CA ARG A 128 -25.56 6.95 -1.66
C ARG A 128 -24.16 6.56 -2.12
N GLN A 129 -23.22 6.46 -1.18
CA GLN A 129 -21.86 6.03 -1.48
C GLN A 129 -21.84 4.65 -2.13
N LEU A 130 -22.57 3.68 -1.56
CA LEU A 130 -22.73 2.36 -2.14
C LEU A 130 -23.33 2.39 -3.54
N ALA A 131 -24.43 3.13 -3.74
CA ALA A 131 -25.10 3.21 -5.03
C ALA A 131 -24.21 3.81 -6.13
N VAL A 132 -23.38 4.80 -5.80
CA VAL A 132 -22.40 5.38 -6.73
C VAL A 132 -21.31 4.38 -7.07
N LEU A 133 -20.77 3.67 -6.06
CA LEU A 133 -19.72 2.67 -6.26
C LEU A 133 -20.18 1.47 -7.08
N ASP A 134 -21.42 1.02 -6.86
CA ASP A 134 -22.03 -0.08 -7.61
C ASP A 134 -22.10 0.24 -9.11
N LYS A 135 -22.56 1.45 -9.45
CA LYS A 135 -22.66 1.95 -10.83
C LYS A 135 -21.30 2.03 -11.55
N MET A 136 -20.24 2.40 -10.84
CA MET A 136 -18.89 2.53 -11.42
C MET A 136 -18.02 1.27 -11.24
N SER A 137 -18.58 0.16 -10.77
CA SER A 137 -17.82 -1.04 -10.40
C SER A 137 -17.00 -1.62 -11.56
N ALA A 138 -17.44 -1.45 -12.81
CA ALA A 138 -16.70 -1.90 -14.00
C ALA A 138 -15.61 -0.92 -14.46
N GLU A 139 -15.51 0.28 -13.88
CA GLU A 139 -14.62 1.32 -14.35
C GLU A 139 -13.16 1.09 -13.94
N PRO A 140 -12.17 1.52 -14.75
CA PRO A 140 -10.76 1.34 -14.44
C PRO A 140 -10.34 1.98 -13.11
N PHE A 141 -10.90 3.13 -12.77
CA PHE A 141 -10.63 3.82 -11.50
C PHE A 141 -11.06 2.95 -10.31
N PHE A 142 -12.28 2.42 -10.35
CA PHE A 142 -12.80 1.54 -9.31
C PHE A 142 -11.92 0.30 -9.15
N GLN A 143 -11.59 -0.37 -10.25
CA GLN A 143 -10.77 -1.58 -10.21
C GLN A 143 -9.35 -1.30 -9.72
N LYS A 144 -8.76 -0.15 -10.08
CA LYS A 144 -7.44 0.28 -9.59
C LYS A 144 -7.45 0.44 -8.06
N VAL A 145 -8.40 1.19 -7.51
CA VAL A 145 -8.51 1.43 -6.07
C VAL A 145 -8.83 0.12 -5.33
N ARG A 146 -9.79 -0.66 -5.84
CA ARG A 146 -10.18 -1.96 -5.27
C ARG A 146 -9.00 -2.94 -5.22
N GLY A 147 -8.20 -3.01 -6.28
CA GLY A 147 -7.02 -3.87 -6.35
C GLY A 147 -5.95 -3.41 -5.37
N GLN A 148 -5.67 -2.11 -5.32
CA GLN A 148 -4.67 -1.55 -4.41
C GLN A 148 -5.04 -1.77 -2.93
N CYS A 149 -6.33 -1.72 -2.57
CA CYS A 149 -6.78 -2.02 -1.21
C CYS A 149 -6.31 -3.40 -0.72
N ILE A 150 -6.22 -4.40 -1.60
CA ILE A 150 -5.83 -5.76 -1.20
C ILE A 150 -4.43 -5.75 -0.60
N THR A 151 -3.48 -5.11 -1.26
CA THR A 151 -2.10 -5.04 -0.76
C THR A 151 -1.98 -4.02 0.37
N SER A 152 -2.53 -2.81 0.20
CA SER A 152 -2.34 -1.74 1.19
C SER A 152 -3.00 -2.04 2.54
N LEU A 153 -4.18 -2.65 2.54
CA LEU A 153 -4.92 -2.91 3.78
C LEU A 153 -4.47 -4.17 4.50
N TYR A 154 -4.04 -5.21 3.78
CA TYR A 154 -3.78 -6.52 4.39
C TYR A 154 -2.30 -6.85 4.52
N ASP A 155 -1.40 -6.24 3.74
CA ASP A 155 0.03 -6.54 3.78
C ASP A 155 0.80 -5.50 4.61
N ASN A 156 0.45 -5.39 5.89
CA ASN A 156 1.13 -4.50 6.84
C ASN A 156 0.98 -4.97 8.28
N GLN A 157 1.93 -4.60 9.14
CA GLN A 157 1.98 -5.04 10.54
C GLN A 157 0.76 -4.60 11.37
N MET A 158 0.14 -3.45 11.06
CA MET A 158 -1.06 -2.99 11.79
C MET A 158 -2.25 -3.91 11.51
N ALA A 159 -2.44 -4.29 10.24
CA ALA A 159 -3.45 -5.24 9.83
C ALA A 159 -3.17 -6.63 10.39
N PHE A 160 -1.92 -7.11 10.31
CA PHE A 160 -1.53 -8.39 10.89
C PHE A 160 -1.87 -8.46 12.38
N LYS A 161 -1.47 -7.45 13.16
CA LYS A 161 -1.82 -7.35 14.58
C LYS A 161 -3.33 -7.33 14.82
N TYR A 162 -4.08 -6.60 13.99
CA TYR A 162 -5.53 -6.49 14.14
C TYR A 162 -6.27 -7.79 13.83
N PHE A 163 -5.86 -8.49 12.76
CA PHE A 163 -6.48 -9.75 12.32
C PHE A 163 -5.89 -11.00 12.99
N GLY A 164 -4.89 -10.85 13.87
CA GLY A 164 -4.23 -11.98 14.53
C GLY A 164 -3.32 -12.78 13.60
N TYR A 165 -2.82 -12.16 12.53
CA TYR A 165 -1.82 -12.77 11.66
C TYR A 165 -0.41 -12.50 12.19
N GLU A 166 0.45 -13.52 12.12
CA GLU A 166 1.80 -13.48 12.68
C GLU A 166 2.82 -12.73 11.80
N GLY A 167 2.40 -12.17 10.66
CA GLY A 167 3.29 -11.45 9.74
C GLY A 167 4.21 -12.37 8.95
N GLU A 168 5.35 -11.88 8.46
CA GLU A 168 6.18 -12.64 7.52
C GLU A 168 6.87 -13.88 8.13
N VAL A 169 7.03 -14.93 7.32
CA VAL A 169 7.57 -16.23 7.75
C VAL A 169 9.10 -16.30 7.64
N TRP A 170 9.67 -15.68 6.60
CA TRP A 170 11.05 -15.94 6.17
C TRP A 170 12.10 -15.49 7.19
N SER A 171 11.95 -14.30 7.74
CA SER A 171 12.88 -13.72 8.72
C SER A 171 12.72 -14.30 10.13
N LYS A 172 11.65 -15.08 10.37
CA LYS A 172 11.22 -15.52 11.70
C LYS A 172 11.34 -17.03 11.93
N GLY A 173 11.88 -17.77 10.96
CA GLY A 173 12.13 -19.21 11.10
C GLY A 173 10.87 -20.08 11.05
N GLY A 174 9.77 -19.61 10.43
CA GLY A 174 8.53 -20.38 10.32
C GLY A 174 7.43 -19.97 11.30
N TYR A 175 6.32 -20.71 11.26
CA TYR A 175 5.16 -20.56 12.17
C TYR A 175 5.04 -21.68 13.20
N ILE A 176 5.86 -22.74 13.13
CA ILE A 176 5.77 -23.92 14.03
C ILE A 176 5.75 -23.52 15.52
N HIS A 177 6.45 -22.44 15.89
CA HIS A 177 6.48 -21.92 17.25
C HIS A 177 5.87 -20.51 17.37
N ARG A 178 5.07 -20.11 16.37
CA ARG A 178 4.51 -18.76 16.20
C ARG A 178 3.18 -18.84 15.43
N GLY A 179 2.07 -19.12 16.09
CA GLY A 179 0.74 -19.03 15.45
C GLY A 179 0.24 -20.26 14.70
N PHE A 180 1.08 -21.26 14.39
CA PHE A 180 0.62 -22.43 13.62
C PHE A 180 -0.50 -23.21 14.34
N ASP A 181 -0.36 -23.40 15.67
CA ASP A 181 -1.31 -24.13 16.50
C ASP A 181 -2.16 -23.19 17.40
N ASP A 182 -2.18 -21.88 17.16
CA ASP A 182 -2.88 -20.89 18.01
C ASP A 182 -4.39 -20.79 17.68
N LEU A 183 -5.00 -21.89 17.22
CA LEU A 183 -6.42 -21.94 16.88
C LEU A 183 -7.26 -22.00 18.16
N THR A 184 -8.03 -20.95 18.42
CA THR A 184 -8.89 -20.85 19.63
C THR A 184 -10.30 -21.38 19.44
N TRP A 185 -10.70 -21.71 18.22
CA TRP A 185 -12.08 -22.06 17.83
C TRP A 185 -12.30 -23.57 17.61
N LEU A 186 -11.24 -24.38 17.71
CA LEU A 186 -11.30 -25.84 17.70
C LEU A 186 -10.65 -26.41 18.96
N PRO A 187 -11.06 -27.59 19.41
CA PRO A 187 -10.29 -28.35 20.38
C PRO A 187 -8.89 -28.64 19.84
N ASN A 188 -7.92 -28.77 20.75
CA ASN A 188 -6.58 -29.21 20.37
C ASN A 188 -6.66 -30.57 19.65
N PRO A 189 -5.95 -30.74 18.53
CA PRO A 189 -5.91 -32.02 17.84
C PRO A 189 -5.31 -33.10 18.74
N PRO A 190 -5.72 -34.37 18.57
CA PRO A 190 -5.08 -35.48 19.29
C PRO A 190 -3.60 -35.59 18.90
N GLU A 191 -2.76 -36.06 19.83
CA GLU A 191 -1.30 -36.14 19.64
C GLU A 191 -0.88 -36.94 18.39
N ALA A 192 -1.66 -37.95 17.99
CA ALA A 192 -1.40 -38.71 16.76
C ALA A 192 -1.56 -37.87 15.48
N ALA A 193 -2.35 -36.79 15.51
CA ALA A 193 -2.57 -35.89 14.39
C ALA A 193 -1.67 -34.63 14.44
N SER A 194 -1.28 -34.20 15.64
CA SER A 194 -0.29 -33.12 15.84
C SER A 194 0.72 -33.54 16.91
N PRO A 195 1.75 -34.33 16.54
CA PRO A 195 2.76 -34.77 17.48
C PRO A 195 3.66 -33.60 17.91
N THR A 196 4.17 -33.65 19.14
CA THR A 196 5.04 -32.59 19.67
C THR A 196 6.30 -32.47 18.82
N VAL A 197 6.55 -31.29 18.25
CA VAL A 197 7.75 -31.00 17.47
C VAL A 197 8.95 -30.86 18.40
N LYS A 198 10.01 -31.65 18.18
CA LYS A 198 11.28 -31.49 18.90
C LYS A 198 11.91 -30.16 18.48
N LYS A 199 12.30 -29.33 19.45
CA LYS A 199 13.10 -28.13 19.18
C LYS A 199 14.42 -28.57 18.54
N ILE A 200 14.71 -28.04 17.35
CA ILE A 200 15.95 -28.24 16.59
C ILE A 200 16.97 -27.20 17.05
#